data_AF-A0A251SG01-F1
#
_entry.id   AF-A0A251SG01-F1
#
_cell.length_a   1.000
_cell.length_b   1.000
_cell.length_c   1.000
_cell.angle_alpha   90.00
_cell.angle_beta   90.00
_cell.angle_gamma   90.00
#
_symmetry.space_group_name_H-M   'P 1'
#
loop_
_entity.id
_entity.type
_entity.pdbx_description
1 polymer ?
#
loop_
_entity_poly.entity_id
_entity_poly.type
_entity_poly.pdbx_seq_one_letter_code
_entity_poly.pdbx_strand_id
1 'polypeptide(L)'
;MKTSKSTRFLPLLLLLLISACSTKTEMVGFARAIRIPEHTCIKQFNETICEPERCQHQCTKREPFGVGKCNGNMCVCSYYCKLPPM
;
A
#
# COMPACT_ATOMS: atom_id res chain seq x y z
N MET A 1 -6.96 42.41 -45.22
CA MET A 1 -7.71 42.09 -43.97
C MET A 1 -7.60 40.59 -43.74
N LYS A 2 -6.98 40.13 -42.64
CA LYS A 2 -7.64 39.58 -41.43
C LYS A 2 -8.56 38.39 -41.79
N THR A 3 -8.42 37.17 -41.28
CA THR A 3 -7.97 36.72 -39.95
C THR A 3 -7.42 35.30 -39.93
N SER A 4 -6.38 35.13 -39.11
CA SER A 4 -5.98 33.90 -38.41
C SER A 4 -7.15 33.05 -37.94
N LYS A 5 -7.09 31.73 -38.17
CA LYS A 5 -7.73 30.72 -37.30
C LYS A 5 -6.65 29.82 -36.75
N SER A 6 -5.98 30.37 -35.74
CA SER A 6 -5.17 29.71 -34.73
C SER A 6 -5.65 28.28 -34.46
N THR A 7 -4.79 27.32 -34.82
CA THR A 7 -4.90 25.89 -34.57
C THR A 7 -4.88 25.61 -33.06
N ARG A 8 -6.00 25.87 -32.38
CA ARG A 8 -6.16 25.62 -30.93
C ARG A 8 -6.41 24.16 -30.57
N PHE A 9 -6.43 23.25 -31.54
CA PHE A 9 -6.69 21.83 -31.31
C PHE A 9 -5.47 21.01 -30.88
N LEU A 10 -4.26 21.43 -31.27
CA LEU A 10 -3.02 20.74 -30.90
C LEU A 10 -2.72 20.74 -29.39
N PRO A 11 -2.87 21.86 -28.64
CA PRO A 11 -2.54 21.88 -27.22
C PRO A 11 -3.53 21.06 -26.38
N LEU A 12 -4.79 20.94 -26.80
CA LEU A 12 -5.79 20.09 -26.15
C LEU A 12 -5.45 18.60 -26.27
N LEU A 13 -4.94 18.17 -27.43
CA LEU A 13 -4.47 16.79 -27.65
C LEU A 13 -3.25 16.45 -26.79
N LEU A 14 -2.33 17.41 -26.60
CA LEU A 14 -1.17 17.25 -25.72
C LEU A 14 -1.56 17.12 -24.24
N LEU A 15 -2.55 17.88 -23.77
CA LEU A 15 -3.06 17.78 -22.39
C LEU A 15 -3.72 16.41 -22.09
N LEU A 16 -4.38 15.80 -23.07
CA LEU A 16 -5.03 14.49 -22.92
C LEU A 16 -4.02 13.34 -22.77
N LEU A 17 -2.83 13.42 -23.38
CA LEU A 17 -1.81 12.37 -23.30
C LEU A 17 -1.10 12.32 -21.95
N ILE A 18 -1.08 13.45 -21.21
CA ILE A 18 -0.39 13.55 -19.92
C ILE A 18 -1.24 12.94 -18.77
N SER A 19 -2.56 12.79 -18.96
CA SER A 19 -3.45 12.25 -17.92
C SER A 19 -3.43 10.71 -17.81
N ALA A 20 -2.72 10.00 -18.69
CA ALA A 20 -2.62 8.54 -18.67
C ALA A 20 -1.62 7.98 -17.65
N CYS A 21 -0.99 8.82 -16.81
CA CYS A 21 -0.24 8.35 -15.66
C CYS A 21 -1.23 7.93 -14.56
N SER A 22 -1.95 6.83 -14.81
CA SER A 22 -2.65 6.09 -13.78
C SER A 22 -1.59 5.68 -12.77
N THR A 23 -1.56 6.37 -11.64
CA THR A 23 -0.96 5.83 -10.44
C THR A 23 -1.60 4.48 -10.24
N LYS A 24 -0.84 3.42 -10.52
CA LYS A 24 -1.15 2.09 -9.99
C LYS A 24 -0.96 2.25 -8.49
N THR A 25 -1.99 2.80 -7.84
CA THR A 25 -2.25 2.45 -6.48
C THR A 25 -2.61 0.98 -6.57
N GLU A 26 -1.59 0.14 -6.45
CA GLU A 26 -1.77 -1.15 -5.80
C GLU A 26 -2.28 -0.80 -4.41
N MET A 27 -3.57 -0.47 -4.33
CA MET A 27 -4.36 -0.83 -3.18
C MET A 27 -4.26 -2.34 -3.19
N VAL A 28 -3.22 -2.86 -2.52
CA VAL A 28 -3.35 -4.07 -1.74
C VAL A 28 -4.43 -3.72 -0.74
N GLY A 29 -5.68 -3.72 -1.24
CA GLY A 29 -6.83 -3.80 -0.40
C GLY A 29 -6.50 -4.99 0.47
N PHE A 30 -6.36 -4.73 1.76
CA PHE A 30 -6.69 -5.72 2.74
C PHE A 30 -8.15 -6.09 2.45
N ALA A 31 -8.38 -6.88 1.39
CA ALA A 31 -9.39 -7.90 1.44
C ALA A 31 -9.18 -8.48 2.82
N ARG A 32 -10.21 -8.40 3.66
CA ARG A 32 -10.22 -9.05 4.96
C ARG A 32 -10.23 -10.56 4.70
N ALA A 33 -9.21 -11.06 4.01
CA ALA A 33 -8.87 -12.44 3.87
C ALA A 33 -8.62 -12.87 5.30
N ILE A 34 -9.58 -13.61 5.82
CA ILE A 34 -9.46 -14.24 7.12
C ILE A 34 -8.22 -15.11 7.00
N ARG A 35 -7.13 -14.73 7.68
CA ARG A 35 -5.97 -15.60 7.78
C ARG A 35 -6.42 -16.86 8.51
N ILE A 36 -6.07 -18.01 7.96
CA ILE A 36 -6.28 -19.30 8.61
C ILE A 36 -5.43 -19.29 9.89
N PRO A 37 -6.04 -19.31 11.09
CA PRO A 37 -5.32 -19.15 12.36
C PRO A 37 -4.16 -20.13 12.52
N GLU A 38 -4.34 -21.37 12.05
CA GLU A 38 -3.37 -22.48 12.12
C GLU A 38 -2.09 -22.20 11.30
N HIS A 39 -2.14 -21.26 10.37
CA HIS A 39 -1.00 -20.84 9.55
C HIS A 39 -0.49 -19.44 9.90
N THR A 40 -1.05 -18.85 10.96
CA THR A 40 -0.68 -17.50 11.40
C THR A 40 0.37 -17.56 12.50
N CYS A 41 1.49 -16.90 12.26
CA CYS A 41 2.54 -16.65 13.24
C CYS A 41 2.41 -15.24 13.80
N ILE A 42 2.84 -15.08 15.06
CA ILE A 42 2.83 -13.80 15.77
C ILE A 42 4.24 -13.49 16.24
N LYS A 43 4.64 -12.23 16.07
CA LYS A 43 5.91 -11.69 16.58
C LYS A 43 5.65 -10.37 17.27
N GLN A 44 6.30 -10.16 18.40
CA GLN A 44 6.10 -8.98 19.23
C GLN A 44 7.37 -8.18 19.34
N PHE A 45 7.24 -6.86 19.28
CA PHE A 45 8.32 -5.91 19.49
C PHE A 45 7.91 -4.94 20.58
N ASN A 46 8.74 -4.84 21.61
CA ASN A 46 8.57 -3.82 22.64
C ASN A 46 9.04 -2.48 22.09
N GLU A 47 8.18 -1.48 22.16
CA GLU A 47 8.48 -0.11 21.77
C GLU A 47 8.25 0.81 22.98
N THR A 48 8.92 1.96 23.04
CA THR A 48 8.64 2.95 24.09
C THR A 48 7.25 3.57 23.88
N ILE A 49 6.91 3.81 22.62
CA ILE A 49 5.60 4.28 22.14
C ILE A 49 5.34 3.50 20.86
N CYS A 50 4.22 2.77 20.79
CA CYS A 50 3.87 2.07 19.57
C CYS A 50 3.15 3.01 18.61
N GLU A 51 3.76 3.23 17.45
CA GLU A 51 3.19 4.04 16.39
C GLU A 51 2.65 3.12 15.27
N PRO A 52 1.35 3.16 14.92
CA PRO A 52 0.76 2.19 14.00
C PRO A 52 1.44 2.08 12.63
N GLU A 53 1.79 3.21 12.02
CA GLU A 53 2.45 3.22 10.70
C GLU A 53 3.86 2.62 10.77
N ARG A 54 4.61 3.00 11.81
CA ARG A 54 5.94 2.46 12.09
C ARG A 54 5.88 0.96 12.39
N CYS A 55 4.91 0.52 13.19
CA CYS A 55 4.68 -0.88 13.52
C CYS A 55 4.36 -1.69 12.25
N GLN A 56 3.42 -1.22 11.43
CA GLN A 56 3.09 -1.85 10.15
C GLN A 56 4.31 -1.92 9.22
N HIS A 57 5.07 -0.82 9.08
CA HIS A 57 6.27 -0.78 8.26
C HIS A 57 7.35 -1.76 8.73
N GLN A 58 7.59 -1.84 10.05
CA GLN A 58 8.52 -2.80 10.62
C GLN A 58 8.07 -4.24 10.38
N CYS A 59 6.77 -4.53 10.51
CA CYS A 59 6.23 -5.85 10.23
C CYS A 59 6.41 -6.25 8.77
N THR A 60 6.03 -5.40 7.81
CA THR A 60 6.14 -5.72 6.38
C THR A 60 7.59 -5.82 5.92
N LYS A 61 8.50 -5.07 6.55
CA LYS A 61 9.94 -5.15 6.26
C LYS A 61 10.56 -6.48 6.67
N ARG A 62 10.07 -7.09 7.76
CA ARG A 62 10.62 -8.34 8.30
C ARG A 62 9.87 -9.57 7.82
N GLU A 63 8.55 -9.47 7.70
CA GLU A 63 7.66 -10.60 7.44
C GLU A 63 6.80 -10.30 6.19
N PRO A 64 6.91 -11.08 5.10
CA PRO A 64 6.08 -10.91 3.92
C PRO A 64 4.60 -11.01 4.26
N PHE A 65 3.79 -10.12 3.70
CA PHE A 65 2.35 -10.01 4.00
C PHE A 65 2.03 -9.83 5.50
N GLY A 66 3.01 -9.39 6.28
CA GLY A 66 2.88 -9.12 7.71
C GLY A 66 2.00 -7.91 8.01
N VAL A 67 1.28 -7.98 9.13
CA VAL A 67 0.35 -6.95 9.57
C VAL A 67 0.68 -6.58 11.00
N GLY A 68 1.10 -5.33 11.18
CA GLY A 68 1.40 -4.74 12.47
C GLY A 68 0.18 -4.10 13.09
N LYS A 69 -0.04 -4.38 14.37
CA LYS A 69 -1.01 -3.68 15.20
C LYS A 69 -0.39 -3.32 16.52
N CYS A 70 -0.64 -2.10 16.98
CA CYS A 70 -0.25 -1.68 18.31
C CYS A 70 -1.20 -2.27 19.37
N ASN A 71 -0.63 -2.80 20.44
CA ASN A 71 -1.31 -3.19 21.66
C ASN A 71 -0.60 -2.51 22.84
N GLY A 72 -1.08 -1.32 23.24
CA GLY A 72 -0.34 -0.44 24.14
C GLY A 72 1.01 -0.02 23.54
N ASN A 73 2.09 -0.20 24.29
CA ASN A 73 3.46 0.10 23.83
C ASN A 73 4.12 -1.08 23.09
N MET A 74 3.36 -2.08 22.68
CA MET A 74 3.87 -3.25 21.98
C MET A 74 3.36 -3.27 20.54
N CYS A 75 4.27 -3.46 19.59
CA CYS A 75 3.92 -3.75 18.21
C CYS A 75 3.76 -5.26 18.02
N VAL A 76 2.58 -5.70 17.59
CA VAL A 76 2.25 -7.10 17.32
C VAL A 76 2.14 -7.32 15.82
N CYS A 77 3.05 -8.10 15.26
CA CYS A 77 3.01 -8.53 13.86
C CYS A 77 2.32 -9.88 13.73
N SER A 78 1.29 -9.95 12.90
CA SER A 78 0.66 -11.19 12.45
C SER A 78 1.02 -11.45 10.99
N TYR A 79 1.54 -12.64 10.68
CA TYR A 79 2.04 -13.02 9.36
C TYR A 79 1.84 -14.51 9.10
N TYR A 80 2.02 -14.97 7.86
CA TYR A 80 1.96 -16.40 7.55
C TYR A 80 3.28 -17.09 7.95
N CYS A 81 3.20 -18.16 8.73
CA CYS A 81 4.37 -18.92 9.16
C CYS A 81 5.16 -19.51 7.98
N LYS A 82 4.45 -19.87 6.92
CA LYS A 82 4.98 -20.31 5.63
C LYS A 82 4.20 -19.57 4.56
N LEU A 83 4.89 -19.12 3.52
CA LEU A 83 4.23 -18.45 2.41
C LEU A 83 3.16 -19.38 1.83
N PRO A 84 1.90 -18.91 1.70
CA PRO A 84 0.89 -19.68 1.00
C PRO A 84 1.35 -19.86 -0.46
N PRO A 85 0.98 -20.99 -1.10
CA PRO A 85 1.21 -21.15 -2.54
C PRO A 85 0.55 -19.98 -3.29
N MET A 86 1.27 -19.47 -4.30
CA MET A 86 0.80 -18.38 -5.16
C MET A 86 -0.13 -18.89 -6.26
#